data_AF-A0AAV6AKQ9-F1
#
_entry.id   AF-A0AAV6AKQ9-F1
#
_cell.length_a   1.000
_cell.length_b   1.000
_cell.length_c   1.000
_cell.angle_alpha   90.00
_cell.angle_beta   90.00
_cell.angle_gamma   90.00
#
_symmetry.space_group_name_H-M   'P 1'
#
loop_
_entity.id
_entity.type
_entity.pdbx_description
1 polymer ?
#
loop_
_entity_poly.entity_id
_entity_poly.type
_entity_poly.pdbx_seq_one_letter_code
_entity_poly.pdbx_strand_id
1 'polypeptide(L)'
;MPFLAAVFGFRGRAPRAVYWFATICCGLGFFAFLAVGLDVPEDFILPVLAAAFLLLGWPALAIIVRRLHDRGKSAWWLLPYVALPIGLDVVTDYTEAGEIPARIGDLLILIATFELGVIPGTPGPNRYGPDPLRDPYAAPPPAP
;
A
#
# COMPACT_ATOMS: atom_id res chain seq x y z
N MET A 1 -16.58 -5.09 10.74
CA MET A 1 -15.60 -4.05 11.13
C MET A 1 -16.21 -2.69 10.78
N PRO A 2 -16.15 -1.68 11.66
CA PRO A 2 -16.55 -0.33 11.29
C PRO A 2 -15.66 0.17 10.14
N PHE A 3 -16.25 0.91 9.19
CA PHE A 3 -15.58 1.36 7.95
C PHE A 3 -14.21 1.99 8.19
N LEU A 4 -14.08 2.84 9.22
CA LEU A 4 -12.82 3.50 9.57
C LEU A 4 -11.70 2.51 9.94
N ALA A 5 -12.02 1.45 10.70
CA ALA A 5 -11.03 0.42 11.01
C ALA A 5 -10.60 -0.38 9.76
N ALA A 6 -11.48 -0.46 8.76
CA ALA A 6 -11.20 -1.11 7.50
C ALA A 6 -10.40 -0.24 6.50
N VAL A 7 -10.22 1.05 6.75
CA VAL A 7 -9.46 1.94 5.85
C VAL A 7 -8.19 2.46 6.52
N PHE A 8 -8.21 2.71 7.84
CA PHE A 8 -7.09 3.29 8.59
C PHE A 8 -6.34 2.27 9.46
N GLY A 9 -6.86 1.05 9.62
CA GLY A 9 -6.29 0.01 10.46
C GLY A 9 -5.31 -0.90 9.72
N PHE A 10 -4.21 -1.27 10.38
CA PHE A 10 -3.20 -2.20 9.85
C PHE A 10 -3.50 -3.68 10.14
N ARG A 11 -4.51 -3.97 10.97
CA ARG A 11 -4.84 -5.34 11.39
C ARG A 11 -5.74 -6.03 10.38
N GLY A 12 -5.62 -7.34 10.32
CA GLY A 12 -6.41 -8.16 9.41
C GLY A 12 -5.81 -8.24 8.01
N ARG A 13 -6.67 -8.65 7.07
CA ARG A 13 -6.32 -8.96 5.69
C ARG A 13 -7.14 -8.12 4.72
N ALA A 14 -6.58 -7.83 3.55
CA ALA A 14 -7.27 -7.09 2.49
C ALA A 14 -7.28 -7.93 1.20
N PRO A 15 -8.46 -8.20 0.62
CA PRO A 15 -8.56 -8.88 -0.67
C PRO A 15 -8.14 -7.95 -1.81
N ARG A 16 -7.85 -8.54 -2.98
CA ARG A 16 -7.35 -7.84 -4.19
C ARG A 16 -8.20 -6.63 -4.59
N ALA A 17 -9.53 -6.77 -4.56
CA ALA A 17 -10.45 -5.71 -4.96
C ALA A 17 -10.34 -4.49 -4.05
N VAL A 18 -10.23 -4.70 -2.73
CA VAL A 18 -10.05 -3.62 -1.75
C VAL A 18 -8.68 -2.98 -1.92
N TYR A 19 -7.63 -3.79 -2.17
CA TYR A 19 -6.29 -3.27 -2.47
C TYR A 19 -6.33 -2.32 -3.67
N TRP A 20 -6.84 -2.77 -4.83
CA TRP A 20 -6.89 -1.95 -6.04
C TRP A 20 -7.78 -0.72 -5.89
N PHE A 21 -8.97 -0.87 -5.29
CA PHE A 21 -9.86 0.27 -5.07
C PHE A 21 -9.17 1.35 -4.23
N ALA A 22 -8.59 0.96 -3.09
CA ALA A 22 -7.96 1.91 -2.19
C ALA A 22 -6.70 2.53 -2.80
N THR A 23 -5.82 1.74 -3.44
CA THR A 23 -4.58 2.28 -4.04
C THR A 23 -4.86 3.19 -5.22
N ILE A 24 -5.85 2.87 -6.06
CA ILE A 24 -6.27 3.75 -7.15
C ILE A 24 -6.89 5.03 -6.59
N CYS A 25 -7.83 4.96 -5.64
CA CYS A 25 -8.44 6.15 -5.05
C CYS A 25 -7.42 7.05 -4.34
N CYS A 26 -6.52 6.48 -3.53
CA CYS A 26 -5.48 7.23 -2.84
C CYS A 26 -4.46 7.81 -3.83
N GLY A 27 -4.08 7.04 -4.86
CA GLY A 27 -3.16 7.48 -5.90
C GLY A 27 -3.73 8.64 -6.74
N LEU A 28 -4.97 8.51 -7.20
CA LEU A 28 -5.66 9.59 -7.92
C LEU A 28 -5.83 10.83 -7.03
N GLY A 29 -6.20 10.64 -5.76
CA GLY A 29 -6.28 11.74 -4.80
C GLY A 29 -4.94 12.45 -4.61
N PHE A 30 -3.84 11.69 -4.58
CA PHE A 30 -2.50 12.23 -4.45
C PHE A 30 -2.07 13.02 -5.69
N PHE A 31 -2.29 12.49 -6.89
CA PHE A 31 -2.00 13.22 -8.13
C PHE A 31 -2.88 14.46 -8.30
N ALA A 32 -4.17 14.38 -7.94
CA ALA A 32 -5.05 15.55 -7.93
C ALA A 32 -4.56 16.61 -6.93
N PHE A 33 -4.12 16.18 -5.76
CA PHE A 33 -3.54 17.07 -4.76
C PHE A 33 -2.29 17.77 -5.28
N LEU A 34 -1.35 17.04 -5.90
CA LEU A 34 -0.16 17.62 -6.51
C LEU A 34 -0.48 18.60 -7.65
N ALA A 35 -1.49 18.29 -8.48
CA ALA A 35 -1.90 19.13 -9.59
C ALA A 35 -2.53 20.47 -9.13
N VAL A 36 -3.20 20.47 -7.97
CA VAL A 36 -3.78 21.69 -7.37
C VAL A 36 -2.76 22.48 -6.55
N GLY A 37 -1.80 21.80 -5.93
CA GLY A 37 -0.81 22.38 -5.02
C GLY A 37 0.29 23.25 -5.65
N LEU A 38 0.14 23.68 -6.91
CA LEU A 38 1.18 24.38 -7.67
C LEU A 38 1.43 25.84 -7.26
N ASP A 39 0.74 26.36 -6.23
CA ASP A 39 0.88 27.75 -5.77
C ASP A 39 0.73 27.92 -4.24
N VAL A 40 1.29 26.97 -3.46
CA VAL A 40 1.30 27.03 -2.00
C VAL A 40 2.51 27.84 -1.52
N PRO A 41 2.36 28.83 -0.61
CA PRO A 41 3.51 29.55 -0.06
C PRO A 41 4.47 28.60 0.65
N GLU A 42 5.78 28.87 0.58
CA GLU A 42 6.84 27.96 1.04
C GLU A 42 6.64 27.47 2.49
N ASP A 43 6.23 28.37 3.39
CA ASP A 43 5.97 28.08 4.81
C ASP A 43 4.88 27.01 5.03
N PHE A 44 3.99 26.80 4.04
CA PHE A 44 2.90 25.85 4.11
C PHE A 44 3.18 24.53 3.39
N ILE A 45 4.28 24.39 2.64
CA ILE A 45 4.58 23.17 1.87
C ILE A 45 4.63 21.93 2.78
N LEU A 46 5.40 21.97 3.86
CA LEU A 46 5.56 20.82 4.75
C LEU A 46 4.25 20.43 5.48
N PRO A 47 3.49 21.36 6.09
CA PRO A 47 2.16 21.06 6.64
C PRO A 47 1.19 20.46 5.61
N VAL A 48 1.20 20.98 4.38
CA VAL A 48 0.34 20.53 3.28
C VAL A 48 0.71 19.10 2.86
N LEU A 49 2.00 18.80 2.69
CA LEU A 49 2.48 17.43 2.42
C LEU A 49 2.15 16.47 3.57
N ALA A 50 2.31 16.89 4.83
CA ALA A 50 1.96 16.08 5.99
C ALA A 50 0.45 15.77 6.02
N ALA A 51 -0.39 16.75 5.72
CA ALA A 51 -1.84 16.56 5.62
C ALA A 51 -2.20 15.58 4.49
N ALA A 52 -1.60 15.72 3.30
CA ALA A 52 -1.79 14.77 2.21
C ALA A 52 -1.36 13.36 2.58
N PHE A 53 -0.22 13.21 3.27
CA PHE A 53 0.21 11.91 3.75
C PHE A 53 -0.81 11.31 4.73
N LEU A 54 -1.31 12.06 5.70
CA LEU A 54 -2.30 11.54 6.66
C LEU A 54 -3.64 11.16 5.99
N LEU A 55 -4.07 11.94 5.00
CA LEU A 55 -5.35 11.73 4.32
C LEU A 55 -5.28 10.61 3.26
N LEU A 56 -4.15 10.45 2.58
CA LEU A 56 -4.02 9.59 1.39
C LEU A 56 -2.94 8.53 1.57
N GLY A 57 -1.77 8.91 2.09
CA GLY A 57 -0.64 8.01 2.30
C GLY A 57 -0.90 6.98 3.41
N TRP A 58 -1.45 7.41 4.56
CA TRP A 58 -1.76 6.55 5.69
C TRP A 58 -2.76 5.44 5.36
N PRO A 59 -3.94 5.72 4.76
CA PRO A 59 -4.84 4.66 4.36
C PRO A 59 -4.24 3.76 3.27
N ALA A 60 -3.46 4.30 2.33
CA ALA A 60 -2.74 3.48 1.34
C ALA A 60 -1.78 2.49 2.02
N LEU A 61 -0.98 2.95 2.98
CA LEU A 61 -0.05 2.11 3.76
C LEU A 61 -0.81 1.04 4.56
N ALA A 62 -1.91 1.42 5.22
CA ALA A 62 -2.74 0.47 5.98
C ALA A 62 -3.25 -0.67 5.08
N ILE A 63 -3.69 -0.35 3.87
CA ILE A 63 -4.16 -1.34 2.91
C ILE A 63 -3.01 -2.20 2.35
N ILE A 64 -1.85 -1.62 2.02
CA ILE A 64 -0.66 -2.38 1.58
C ILE A 64 -0.24 -3.39 2.66
N VAL A 65 -0.19 -2.99 3.93
CA VAL A 65 0.14 -3.89 5.05
C VAL A 65 -0.87 -5.02 5.17
N ARG A 66 -2.16 -4.71 5.09
CA ARG A 66 -3.20 -5.75 5.13
C ARG A 66 -3.17 -6.66 3.91
N ARG A 67 -2.71 -6.17 2.77
CA ARG A 67 -2.51 -7.00 1.58
C ARG A 67 -1.29 -7.90 1.72
N LEU A 68 -0.21 -7.41 2.32
CA LEU A 68 0.94 -8.23 2.72
C LEU A 68 0.52 -9.34 3.69
N HIS A 69 -0.27 -8.99 4.71
CA HIS A 69 -0.85 -9.95 5.64
C HIS A 69 -1.73 -10.99 4.95
N ASP A 70 -2.51 -10.58 3.94
CA ASP A 70 -3.32 -11.49 3.14
C ASP A 70 -2.48 -12.52 2.37
N ARG A 71 -1.23 -12.17 2.06
CA ARG A 71 -0.23 -13.02 1.42
C ARG A 71 0.66 -13.77 2.44
N GLY A 72 0.38 -13.65 3.74
CA GLY A 72 1.18 -14.26 4.82
C GLY A 72 2.49 -13.52 5.14
N LYS A 73 2.76 -12.38 4.51
CA LYS A 73 3.96 -11.56 4.72
C LYS A 73 3.78 -10.59 5.89
N SER A 74 4.88 -10.26 6.59
CA SER A 74 4.89 -9.24 7.63
C SER A 74 4.97 -7.83 7.05
N ALA A 75 4.60 -6.82 7.86
CA ALA A 75 4.71 -5.42 7.47
C ALA A 75 6.14 -4.97 7.13
N TRP A 76 7.18 -5.72 7.56
CA TRP A 76 8.57 -5.47 7.18
C TRP A 76 8.82 -5.53 5.66
N TRP A 77 7.93 -6.16 4.89
CA TRP A 77 7.97 -6.11 3.43
C TRP A 77 7.68 -4.73 2.85
N LEU A 78 7.19 -3.77 3.64
CA LEU A 78 7.19 -2.35 3.25
C LEU A 78 8.61 -1.82 2.99
N LEU A 79 9.65 -2.39 3.60
CA LEU A 79 11.02 -1.95 3.35
C LEU A 79 11.41 -2.13 1.87
N PRO A 80 11.43 -3.36 1.30
CA PRO A 80 11.76 -3.52 -0.11
C PRO A 80 10.71 -2.98 -1.07
N TYR A 81 9.43 -2.86 -0.66
CA TYR A 81 8.35 -2.45 -1.58
C TYR A 81 8.04 -0.96 -1.58
N VAL A 82 8.42 -0.22 -0.54
CA VAL A 82 8.08 1.20 -0.40
C VAL A 82 9.31 2.00 0.02
N ALA A 83 9.93 1.66 1.15
CA ALA A 83 11.01 2.49 1.70
C ALA A 83 12.27 2.47 0.82
N LEU A 84 12.66 1.30 0.30
CA LEU A 84 13.84 1.16 -0.54
C LEU A 84 13.68 1.87 -1.89
N PRO A 85 12.58 1.71 -2.65
CA PRO A 85 12.36 2.52 -3.85
C PRO A 85 12.46 4.03 -3.60
N ILE A 86 11.77 4.55 -2.56
CA ILE A 86 11.85 5.98 -2.20
C ILE A 86 13.29 6.39 -1.88
N GLY A 87 14.01 5.56 -1.12
CA GLY A 87 15.41 5.83 -0.80
C GLY A 87 16.31 5.85 -2.03
N LEU A 88 16.06 5.00 -3.02
CA LEU A 88 16.81 4.96 -4.27
C LEU A 88 16.54 6.20 -5.14
N ASP A 89 15.30 6.67 -5.19
CA ASP A 89 14.95 7.93 -5.86
C ASP A 89 15.67 9.11 -5.21
N VAL A 90 15.64 9.20 -3.88
CA VAL A 90 16.39 10.21 -3.12
C VAL A 90 17.89 10.11 -3.40
N VAL A 91 18.48 8.92 -3.44
CA VAL A 91 19.90 8.77 -3.80
C VAL A 91 20.16 9.30 -5.21
N THR A 92 19.29 9.03 -6.19
CA THR A 92 19.43 9.58 -7.55
C THR A 92 19.33 11.11 -7.57
N ASP A 93 18.41 11.72 -6.82
CA ASP A 93 18.22 13.18 -6.81
C ASP A 93 19.35 13.96 -6.13
N TYR A 94 20.00 13.36 -5.12
CA TYR A 94 20.97 14.05 -4.27
C TYR A 94 22.42 13.56 -4.45
N THR A 95 22.70 12.67 -5.40
CA THR A 95 24.07 12.14 -5.64
C THR A 95 24.40 12.03 -7.13
N GLU A 96 25.68 11.85 -7.45
CA GLU A 96 26.16 11.62 -8.83
C GLU A 96 26.05 10.13 -9.27
N ALA A 97 25.24 9.32 -8.57
CA ALA A 97 25.06 7.89 -8.87
C ALA A 97 24.34 7.62 -10.21
N GLY A 98 23.81 8.67 -10.85
CA GLY A 98 23.03 8.58 -12.09
C GLY A 98 21.66 7.95 -11.89
N GLU A 99 21.06 7.51 -13.00
CA GLU A 99 19.67 7.01 -13.05
C GLU A 99 19.51 5.57 -12.55
N ILE A 100 20.60 4.80 -12.47
CA ILE A 100 20.56 3.36 -12.19
C ILE A 100 19.83 3.04 -10.87
N PRO A 101 20.08 3.74 -9.73
CA PRO A 101 19.35 3.52 -8.49
C PRO A 101 17.83 3.67 -8.66
N ALA A 102 17.35 4.77 -9.25
CA ALA A 102 15.93 4.98 -9.53
C ALA A 102 15.33 3.85 -10.41
N ARG A 103 16.05 3.36 -11.43
CA ARG A 103 15.57 2.23 -12.26
C ARG A 103 15.42 0.92 -11.47
N ILE A 104 16.25 0.71 -10.46
CA ILE A 104 16.10 -0.42 -9.53
C ILE A 104 14.85 -0.20 -8.67
N GLY A 105 14.64 1.03 -8.18
CA GLY A 105 13.43 1.43 -7.45
C GLY A 105 12.15 1.15 -8.24
N ASP A 106 12.08 1.60 -9.50
CA ASP A 106 10.96 1.37 -10.42
C ASP A 106 10.65 -0.13 -10.58
N LEU A 107 11.69 -0.93 -10.78
CA LEU A 107 11.55 -2.38 -10.93
C LEU A 107 10.98 -3.03 -9.65
N LEU A 108 11.44 -2.60 -8.47
CA LEU A 108 10.92 -3.08 -7.19
C LEU A 108 9.44 -2.70 -7.00
N ILE A 109 9.05 -1.48 -7.38
CA ILE A 109 7.64 -1.04 -7.35
C ILE A 109 6.79 -1.87 -8.31
N LEU A 110 7.29 -2.17 -9.52
CA LEU A 110 6.60 -3.02 -10.48
C LEU A 110 6.39 -4.44 -9.94
N ILE A 111 7.44 -5.04 -9.35
CA ILE A 111 7.36 -6.35 -8.71
C ILE A 111 6.35 -6.34 -7.55
N ALA A 112 6.40 -5.32 -6.69
CA ALA A 112 5.48 -5.17 -5.57
C ALA A 112 4.03 -5.04 -6.06
N THR A 113 3.79 -4.20 -7.08
CA THR A 113 2.47 -3.97 -7.67
C THR A 113 1.94 -5.25 -8.30
N PHE A 114 2.77 -5.99 -9.04
CA PHE A 114 2.38 -7.28 -9.60
C PHE A 114 2.04 -8.29 -8.52
N GLU A 115 2.93 -8.46 -7.52
CA GLU A 115 2.73 -9.44 -6.46
C GLU A 115 1.47 -9.13 -5.63
N LEU A 116 1.30 -7.88 -5.20
CA LEU A 116 0.17 -7.47 -4.36
C LEU A 116 -1.12 -7.32 -5.16
N GLY A 117 -1.03 -6.92 -6.43
CA GLY A 117 -2.19 -6.66 -7.28
C GLY A 117 -2.76 -7.91 -7.97
N VAL A 118 -1.91 -8.86 -8.35
CA VAL A 118 -2.30 -9.98 -9.23
C VAL A 118 -2.42 -11.29 -8.45
N ILE A 119 -1.40 -11.64 -7.66
CA ILE A 119 -1.29 -12.97 -7.06
C ILE A 119 -2.31 -13.14 -5.93
N PRO A 120 -3.12 -14.22 -5.87
CA PRO A 120 -4.15 -14.38 -4.84
C PRO A 120 -3.60 -14.39 -3.40
N GLY A 121 -4.44 -14.04 -2.43
CA GLY A 121 -4.14 -14.21 -1.01
C GLY A 121 -3.99 -15.68 -0.60
N THR A 122 -3.51 -15.92 0.61
CA THR A 122 -3.39 -17.27 1.21
C THR A 122 -4.78 -17.86 1.44
N PRO A 123 -5.12 -19.04 0.89
CA PRO A 123 -6.41 -19.68 1.14
C PRO A 123 -6.59 -20.05 2.62
N GLY A 124 -7.78 -19.78 3.18
CA GLY A 124 -8.07 -20.13 4.57
C GLY A 124 -7.44 -19.19 5.59
N PRO A 125 -7.56 -19.48 6.90
CA PRO A 125 -7.02 -18.62 7.95
C PRO A 125 -5.49 -18.60 7.94
N ASN A 126 -4.91 -17.45 8.28
CA ASN A 126 -3.47 -17.30 8.53
C ASN A 126 -3.24 -16.53 9.85
N ARG A 127 -1.98 -16.29 10.23
CA ARG A 127 -1.62 -15.57 11.47
C ARG A 127 -2.20 -14.16 11.62
N TYR A 128 -2.71 -13.58 10.55
CA TYR A 128 -3.30 -12.24 10.50
C TYR A 128 -4.83 -12.26 10.50
N GLY A 129 -5.45 -13.44 10.48
CA GLY A 129 -6.90 -13.60 10.59
C GLY A 129 -7.51 -14.54 9.55
N PRO A 130 -8.86 -14.65 9.55
CA PRO A 130 -9.59 -15.49 8.62
C PRO A 130 -9.43 -15.01 7.18
N ASP A 131 -9.73 -15.91 6.23
CA ASP A 131 -9.74 -15.59 4.81
C ASP A 131 -10.78 -14.50 4.50
N PRO A 132 -10.38 -13.33 3.96
CA PRO A 132 -11.32 -12.23 3.71
C PRO A 132 -12.35 -12.53 2.61
N LEU A 133 -12.15 -13.59 1.82
CA LEU A 133 -13.07 -14.00 0.76
C LEU A 133 -14.03 -15.12 1.20
N ARG A 134 -13.81 -15.74 2.36
CA ARG A 134 -14.70 -16.77 2.89
C ARG A 134 -15.61 -16.18 3.96
N ASP A 135 -16.89 -16.51 3.88
CA ASP A 135 -17.83 -16.23 4.94
C ASP A 135 -17.45 -17.04 6.19
N PRO A 136 -17.11 -16.40 7.32
CA PRO A 136 -16.80 -17.11 8.55
C PRO A 136 -18.00 -17.88 9.12
N TYR A 137 -19.22 -17.66 8.62
CA TYR A 137 -20.43 -18.38 9.01
C TYR A 137 -20.88 -19.44 7.99
N ALA A 138 -20.20 -19.57 6.85
CA ALA A 138 -20.50 -20.64 5.90
C ALA A 138 -20.13 -22.00 6.50
N ALA A 139 -21.05 -22.97 6.37
CA ALA A 139 -20.81 -24.34 6.81
C ALA A 139 -19.54 -24.90 6.14
N PRO A 140 -18.70 -25.66 6.86
CA PRO A 140 -17.53 -26.28 6.26
C PRO A 140 -17.96 -27.15 5.06
N PRO A 141 -17.20 -27.14 3.96
CA PRO A 141 -17.53 -27.97 2.80
C PRO A 141 -17.64 -29.45 3.24
N PRO A 142 -18.56 -30.23 2.64
CA PRO A 142 -18.70 -31.64 2.98
C PRO A 142 -17.36 -32.36 2.80
N ALA A 143 -17.02 -33.20 3.78
CA ALA A 143 -15.81 -34.02 3.72
C ALA A 143 -15.85 -34.92 2.46
N PRO A 144 -14.71 -35.16 1.81
CA PRO A 144 -14.62 -36.03 0.64
C PRO A 144 -14.99 -37.48 0.98
#